data_AF-Q6XIV0-F1
#
_entry.id   AF-Q6XIV0-F1
#
_cell.length_a   1.000
_cell.length_b   1.000
_cell.length_c   1.000
_cell.angle_alpha   90.00
_cell.angle_beta   90.00
_cell.angle_gamma   90.00
#
_symmetry.space_group_name_H-M   'P 1'
#
loop_
_entity.id
_entity.type
_entity.pdbx_description
1 polymer ?
#
loop_
_entity_poly.entity_id
_entity_poly.type
_entity_poly.pdbx_seq_one_letter_code
_entity_poly.pdbx_strand_id
1 'polypeptide(L)'
;RFIKLHNKGTEEINLTGWQLTRIAGDEELAFKFSRGSKVLGGASVTIWSVDAGTAHDPPNNLVMKKKWPVANSMRSVLANADKEDVASYDRVRANVSSHTSRHRSSGTPSTGFTLGSGAGSTGVRSLFSLLF
;
A
#
# COMPACT_ATOMS: atom_id res chain seq x y z
N ARG A 1 -10.44 -1.74 -5.62
CA ARG A 1 -11.31 -2.91 -5.32
C ARG A 1 -10.61 -3.98 -4.51
N PHE A 2 -9.29 -3.98 -4.45
CA PHE A 2 -8.55 -4.86 -3.54
C PHE A 2 -7.39 -4.10 -2.90
N ILE A 3 -6.73 -4.75 -1.96
CA ILE A 3 -5.39 -4.40 -1.48
C ILE A 3 -4.57 -5.69 -1.54
N LYS A 4 -3.42 -5.66 -2.19
CA LYS A 4 -2.53 -6.81 -2.29
C LYS A 4 -1.32 -6.58 -1.41
N LEU A 5 -1.05 -7.49 -0.50
CA LEU A 5 0.13 -7.50 0.34
C LEU A 5 1.13 -8.47 -0.26
N HIS A 6 2.32 -8.00 -0.60
CA HIS A 6 3.42 -8.84 -1.09
C HIS A 6 4.50 -8.91 -0.01
N ASN A 7 4.79 -10.13 0.44
CA ASN A 7 5.86 -10.39 1.40
C ASN A 7 7.21 -10.26 0.66
N LYS A 8 8.00 -9.26 1.02
CA LYS A 8 9.30 -9.01 0.40
C LYS A 8 10.42 -9.87 0.99
N GLY A 9 10.17 -10.54 2.12
CA GLY A 9 11.10 -11.46 2.75
C GLY A 9 11.17 -12.81 2.04
N THR A 10 12.08 -13.65 2.50
CA THR A 10 12.21 -15.05 2.07
C THR A 10 11.52 -16.04 3.01
N GLU A 11 11.10 -15.58 4.19
CA GLU A 11 10.50 -16.40 5.24
C GLU A 11 8.96 -16.34 5.19
N GLU A 12 8.31 -17.40 5.69
CA GLU A 12 6.87 -17.43 5.90
C GLU A 12 6.49 -16.48 7.04
N ILE A 13 5.52 -15.60 6.80
CA ILE A 13 4.98 -14.67 7.79
C ILE A 13 3.57 -15.11 8.18
N ASN A 14 3.37 -15.33 9.48
CA ASN A 14 2.05 -15.58 10.06
C ASN A 14 1.31 -14.27 10.27
N LEU A 15 0.21 -14.09 9.53
CA LEU A 15 -0.66 -12.91 9.63
C LEU A 15 -1.75 -13.07 10.70
N THR A 16 -1.73 -14.14 11.50
CA THR A 16 -2.75 -14.36 12.53
C THR A 16 -2.73 -13.20 13.53
N GLY A 17 -3.88 -12.53 13.70
CA GLY A 17 -4.00 -11.37 14.59
C GLY A 17 -3.56 -10.04 13.98
N TRP A 18 -3.01 -10.04 12.76
CA TRP A 18 -2.65 -8.82 12.06
C TRP A 18 -3.89 -8.05 11.61
N GLN A 19 -3.73 -6.76 11.37
CA GLN A 19 -4.80 -5.88 10.92
C GLN A 19 -4.34 -5.00 9.76
N LEU A 20 -5.15 -4.94 8.71
CA LEU A 20 -5.00 -4.01 7.59
C LEU A 20 -6.05 -2.92 7.71
N THR A 21 -5.63 -1.70 7.99
CA THR A 21 -6.51 -0.52 8.10
C THR A 21 -6.38 0.33 6.85
N ARG A 22 -7.50 0.69 6.22
CA ARG A 22 -7.55 1.64 5.10
C ARG A 22 -8.35 2.87 5.52
N ILE A 23 -7.71 4.01 5.46
CA ILE A 23 -8.27 5.34 5.71
C ILE A 23 -8.42 6.01 4.34
N ALA A 24 -9.60 6.51 4.02
CA ALA A 24 -9.88 7.20 2.77
C ALA A 24 -10.80 8.40 3.03
N GLY A 25 -10.23 9.61 3.01
CA GLY A 25 -10.92 10.80 3.52
C GLY A 25 -11.27 10.61 4.99
N ASP A 26 -12.56 10.74 5.32
CA ASP A 26 -13.11 10.58 6.66
C ASP A 26 -13.54 9.14 7.00
N GLU A 27 -13.49 8.21 6.03
CA GLU A 27 -13.85 6.82 6.25
C GLU A 27 -12.63 5.97 6.60
N GLU A 28 -12.74 5.14 7.64
CA GLU A 28 -11.75 4.14 8.00
C GLU A 28 -12.37 2.73 8.00
N LEU A 29 -11.65 1.78 7.41
CA LEU A 29 -12.02 0.37 7.41
C LEU A 29 -10.84 -0.52 7.81
N ALA A 30 -11.01 -1.26 8.90
CA ALA A 30 -10.07 -2.28 9.35
C ALA A 30 -10.50 -3.69 8.92
N PHE A 31 -9.57 -4.45 8.36
CA PHE A 31 -9.67 -5.87 8.05
C PHE A 31 -8.73 -6.65 8.96
N LYS A 32 -9.26 -7.59 9.74
CA LYS A 32 -8.46 -8.46 10.62
C LYS A 32 -8.26 -9.81 9.96
N PHE A 33 -7.02 -10.27 9.93
CA PHE A 33 -6.67 -11.58 9.40
C PHE A 33 -7.12 -12.69 10.37
N SER A 34 -7.72 -13.75 9.84
CA SER A 34 -8.18 -14.90 10.60
C SER A 34 -7.02 -15.80 11.05
N ARG A 35 -7.28 -16.66 12.03
CA ARG A 35 -6.30 -17.67 12.47
C ARG A 35 -5.91 -18.57 11.29
N GLY A 36 -4.61 -18.80 11.12
CA GLY A 36 -4.07 -19.64 10.04
C GLY A 36 -3.75 -18.89 8.75
N SER A 37 -4.02 -17.59 8.66
CA SER A 37 -3.55 -16.77 7.54
C SER A 37 -2.03 -16.64 7.57
N LYS A 38 -1.37 -17.03 6.48
CA LYS A 38 0.08 -17.04 6.32
C LYS A 38 0.49 -16.67 4.91
N VAL A 39 1.65 -16.04 4.74
CA VAL A 39 2.19 -15.63 3.45
C VAL A 39 3.64 -16.06 3.36
N LEU A 40 3.95 -16.94 2.41
CA LEU A 40 5.31 -17.40 2.12
C LEU A 40 6.21 -16.22 1.68
N GLY A 41 7.52 -16.40 1.80
CA GLY A 41 8.48 -15.44 1.26
C GLY A 41 8.31 -15.24 -0.25
N GLY A 42 8.27 -13.99 -0.71
CA GLY A 42 7.99 -13.64 -2.11
C GLY A 42 6.55 -13.90 -2.58
N ALA A 43 5.68 -14.45 -1.74
CA ALA A 43 4.28 -14.64 -2.07
C ALA A 43 3.46 -13.38 -1.80
N SER A 44 2.22 -13.37 -2.29
CA SER A 44 1.27 -12.28 -2.07
C SER A 44 -0.09 -12.79 -1.64
N VAL A 45 -0.75 -12.02 -0.79
CA VAL A 45 -2.17 -12.19 -0.45
C VAL A 45 -2.96 -10.98 -0.96
N THR A 46 -4.12 -11.24 -1.56
CA THR A 46 -5.01 -10.20 -2.08
C THR A 46 -6.29 -10.18 -1.27
N ILE A 47 -6.63 -9.00 -0.77
CA ILE A 47 -7.84 -8.75 0.02
C ILE A 47 -8.82 -7.96 -0.84
N TRP A 48 -9.83 -8.65 -1.35
CA TRP A 48 -10.90 -8.16 -2.22
C TRP A 48 -12.06 -7.58 -1.41
N SER A 49 -12.65 -6.50 -1.90
CA SER A 49 -13.93 -6.00 -1.39
C SER A 49 -15.10 -6.90 -1.82
N VAL A 50 -16.20 -6.85 -1.08
CA VAL A 50 -17.42 -7.60 -1.40
C VAL A 50 -17.98 -7.29 -2.80
N ASP A 51 -17.77 -6.07 -3.31
CA ASP A 51 -18.23 -5.64 -4.64
C ASP A 51 -17.36 -6.17 -5.80
N ALA A 52 -16.24 -6.85 -5.51
CA ALA A 52 -15.33 -7.30 -6.54
C ALA A 52 -15.88 -8.47 -7.39
N GLY A 53 -16.89 -9.20 -6.89
CA GLY A 53 -17.42 -10.40 -7.56
C GLY A 53 -16.44 -11.58 -7.61
N THR A 54 -15.37 -11.54 -6.80
CA THR A 54 -14.33 -12.57 -6.75
C THR A 54 -14.74 -13.69 -5.78
N ALA A 55 -14.44 -14.95 -6.14
CA ALA A 55 -14.62 -16.09 -5.25
C ALA A 55 -13.66 -16.02 -4.04
N HIS A 56 -14.15 -16.41 -2.86
CA HIS A 56 -13.33 -16.49 -1.66
C HIS A 56 -12.50 -17.78 -1.70
N ASP A 57 -11.21 -17.64 -1.96
CA ASP A 57 -10.26 -18.76 -2.10
C ASP A 57 -9.01 -18.53 -1.22
N PRO A 58 -9.11 -18.82 0.08
CA PRO A 58 -7.95 -18.79 0.97
C PRO A 58 -6.89 -19.82 0.54
N PRO A 59 -5.58 -19.52 0.67
CA PRO A 59 -4.99 -18.43 1.45
C PRO A 59 -4.69 -17.15 0.65
N ASN A 60 -4.74 -17.20 -0.68
CA ASN A 60 -4.26 -16.12 -1.55
C ASN A 60 -5.33 -15.05 -1.84
N ASN A 61 -6.62 -15.44 -1.87
CA ASN A 61 -7.74 -14.54 -2.17
C ASN A 61 -8.71 -14.46 -0.99
N LEU A 62 -8.57 -13.41 -0.21
CA LEU A 62 -9.46 -13.11 0.90
C LEU A 62 -10.53 -12.13 0.42
N VAL A 63 -11.80 -12.43 0.65
CA VAL A 63 -12.91 -11.52 0.33
C VAL A 63 -13.49 -11.03 1.64
N MET A 64 -13.49 -9.71 1.85
CA MET A 64 -14.12 -9.12 3.03
C MET A 64 -15.60 -8.87 2.80
N LYS A 65 -16.38 -8.82 3.89
CA LYS A 65 -17.83 -8.55 3.87
C LYS A 65 -18.18 -7.08 3.58
N LYS A 66 -17.20 -6.19 3.56
CA LYS A 66 -17.37 -4.74 3.39
C LYS A 66 -16.75 -4.30 2.06
N LYS A 67 -16.99 -3.05 1.67
CA LYS A 67 -16.36 -2.40 0.51
C LYS A 67 -15.19 -1.55 0.97
N TRP A 68 -14.07 -1.59 0.24
CA TRP A 68 -12.93 -0.72 0.56
C TRP A 68 -13.35 0.73 0.33
N PRO A 69 -13.15 1.64 1.31
CA PRO A 69 -13.51 3.04 1.14
C PRO A 69 -12.58 3.65 0.07
N VAL A 70 -13.13 4.59 -0.72
CA VAL A 70 -12.45 5.21 -1.88
C VAL A 70 -12.56 6.73 -1.77
N ALA A 71 -11.42 7.43 -1.76
CA ALA A 71 -11.36 8.88 -1.70
C ALA A 71 -10.15 9.41 -2.51
N ASN A 72 -10.03 10.73 -2.61
CA ASN A 72 -8.89 11.38 -3.27
C ASN A 72 -7.58 11.13 -2.52
N SER A 73 -7.61 11.13 -1.19
CA SER A 73 -6.47 10.78 -0.34
C SER A 73 -6.76 9.47 0.39
N MET A 74 -5.84 8.53 0.30
CA MET A 74 -6.01 7.19 0.83
C MET A 74 -4.73 6.71 1.50
N ARG A 75 -4.84 6.22 2.73
CA ARG A 75 -3.74 5.61 3.46
C ARG A 75 -4.10 4.20 3.86
N SER A 76 -3.19 3.25 3.65
CA SER A 76 -3.34 1.87 4.08
C SER A 76 -2.19 1.51 5.01
N VAL A 77 -2.51 0.98 6.19
CA VAL A 77 -1.53 0.62 7.22
C VAL A 77 -1.74 -0.84 7.59
N LEU A 78 -0.66 -1.62 7.55
CA LEU A 78 -0.62 -3.00 7.99
C LEU A 78 0.07 -3.05 9.34
N ALA A 79 -0.66 -3.51 10.35
CA ALA A 79 -0.15 -3.71 11.70
C ALA A 79 -0.03 -5.21 12.02
N ASN A 80 1.01 -5.57 12.77
CA ASN A 80 1.22 -6.94 13.26
C ASN A 80 0.27 -7.27 14.44
N ALA A 81 0.41 -8.47 15.01
CA ALA A 81 -0.40 -8.91 16.17
C ALA A 81 -0.18 -8.03 17.43
N ASP A 82 0.99 -7.41 17.55
CA ASP A 82 1.38 -6.49 18.62
C ASP A 82 0.91 -5.05 18.38
N LYS A 83 0.15 -4.81 17.30
CA LYS A 83 -0.34 -3.50 16.84
C LYS A 83 0.79 -2.53 16.42
N GLU A 84 1.94 -3.06 16.03
CA GLU A 84 3.02 -2.28 15.45
C GLU A 84 2.84 -2.18 13.93
N ASP A 85 3.03 -0.96 13.40
CA ASP A 85 2.92 -0.69 11.97
C ASP A 85 4.14 -1.25 11.22
N VAL A 86 3.94 -2.33 10.46
CA VAL A 86 5.02 -3.01 9.72
C VAL A 86 5.06 -2.65 8.25
N ALA A 87 3.97 -2.08 7.71
CA ALA A 87 3.94 -1.50 6.38
C ALA A 87 2.89 -0.40 6.32
N SER A 88 3.16 0.64 5.55
CA SER A 88 2.18 1.66 5.21
C SER A 88 2.30 2.08 3.76
N TYR A 89 1.19 2.55 3.21
CA TYR A 89 1.13 3.08 1.86
C TYR A 89 0.16 4.24 1.82
N ASP A 90 0.60 5.35 1.24
CA ASP A 90 -0.20 6.55 1.04
C ASP A 90 -0.40 6.81 -0.45
N ARG A 91 -1.62 7.19 -0.83
CA ARG A 91 -2.00 7.52 -2.20
C ARG A 91 -2.85 8.78 -2.19
N VAL A 92 -2.28 9.84 -2.74
CA VAL A 92 -3.01 11.05 -3.09
C VAL A 92 -3.25 11.06 -4.59
N ARG A 93 -4.52 10.99 -5.01
CA ARG A 93 -4.93 11.22 -6.39
C ARG A 93 -4.88 12.74 -6.64
N ALA A 94 -3.70 13.24 -7.00
CA ALA A 94 -3.59 14.60 -7.50
C ALA A 94 -4.36 14.69 -8.83
N ASN A 95 -5.29 15.64 -8.92
CA ASN A 95 -5.87 16.04 -10.21
C ASN A 95 -4.80 16.80 -10.98
N VAL A 96 -3.81 16.09 -11.49
CA VAL A 96 -2.82 16.68 -12.39
C VAL A 96 -3.53 16.88 -13.72
N SER A 97 -4.16 18.04 -13.88
CA SER A 97 -4.40 18.61 -15.19
C SER A 97 -3.04 18.72 -15.85
N SER A 98 -2.65 17.69 -16.59
CA SER A 98 -1.41 17.66 -17.35
C SER A 98 -1.57 18.59 -18.54
N HIS A 99 -1.59 19.89 -18.30
CA HIS A 99 -1.20 20.86 -19.30
C HIS A 99 0.30 20.63 -19.53
N THR A 100 0.57 19.80 -20.52
CA THR A 100 1.86 19.72 -21.21
C THR A 100 2.19 21.14 -21.69
N SER A 101 2.87 21.92 -20.86
CA SER A 101 3.64 23.06 -21.33
C SER A 101 4.96 22.52 -21.87
N ARG A 102 4.93 22.12 -23.15
CA ARG A 102 6.14 22.03 -23.96
C ARG A 102 6.61 23.46 -24.15
N HIS A 103 7.62 23.89 -23.40
CA HIS A 103 8.39 25.06 -23.81
C HIS A 103 9.83 24.67 -24.09
N ARG A 104 10.24 25.14 -25.27
CA ARG A 104 11.38 24.72 -26.07
C ARG A 104 12.72 24.99 -25.37
N SER A 105 13.64 24.10 -25.68
CA SER A 105 15.09 24.16 -25.47
C SER A 105 15.71 25.48 -25.94
N SER A 106 16.58 26.07 -25.12
CA SER A 106 17.83 26.73 -25.55
C SER A 106 18.55 27.35 -24.36
N GLY A 107 19.84 27.04 -24.17
CA GLY A 107 20.79 27.96 -23.54
C GLY A 107 21.69 27.42 -22.43
N THR A 108 22.93 27.07 -22.80
CA THR A 108 24.21 27.27 -22.07
C THR A 108 24.52 26.50 -20.77
N PRO A 109 25.70 25.84 -20.67
CA PRO A 109 26.19 25.19 -19.45
C PRO A 109 27.08 26.15 -18.64
N SER A 110 26.77 26.35 -17.36
CA SER A 110 27.70 26.94 -16.39
C SER A 110 27.49 26.33 -15.00
N THR A 111 28.49 25.53 -14.61
CA THR A 111 29.04 25.33 -13.25
C THR A 111 28.16 25.72 -12.05
N GLY A 112 27.85 24.73 -11.22
CA GLY A 112 27.32 24.97 -9.87
C GLY A 112 26.72 23.72 -9.25
N PHE A 113 27.56 22.88 -8.64
CA PHE A 113 27.12 21.79 -7.77
C PHE A 113 26.40 22.38 -6.55
N THR A 114 25.12 22.07 -6.38
CA THR A 114 24.46 22.15 -5.07
C THR A 114 23.75 20.82 -4.81
N LEU A 115 24.17 20.18 -3.73
CA LEU A 115 23.76 18.86 -3.30
C LEU A 115 22.28 18.93 -2.89
N GLY A 116 21.43 18.20 -3.62
CA GLY A 116 20.04 18.00 -3.24
C GLY A 116 19.96 17.19 -1.95
N SER A 117 19.71 17.87 -0.83
CA SER A 117 19.29 17.22 0.41
C SER A 117 17.83 16.78 0.26
N GLY A 118 17.63 15.68 -0.47
CA GLY A 118 16.41 14.89 -0.35
C GLY A 118 16.36 14.32 1.06
N ALA A 119 15.51 14.89 1.90
CA ALA A 119 15.12 14.28 3.16
C ALA A 119 14.41 12.95 2.85
N GLY A 120 15.20 11.89 2.72
CA GLY A 120 14.69 10.52 2.72
C GLY A 120 14.11 10.26 4.09
N SER A 121 12.77 10.31 4.16
CA SER A 121 11.99 9.89 5.31
C SER A 121 12.55 8.56 5.84
N THR A 122 12.94 8.57 7.11
CA THR A 122 13.47 7.46 7.89
C THR A 122 12.80 6.15 7.48
N GLY A 123 13.54 5.35 6.70
CA GLY A 123 13.04 4.15 6.05
C GLY A 123 12.85 3.05 7.06
N VAL A 124 11.67 3.01 7.70
CA VAL A 124 11.17 1.76 8.28
C VAL A 124 11.14 0.76 7.13
N ARG A 125 11.99 -0.26 7.20
CA ARG A 125 12.10 -1.29 6.16
C ARG A 125 10.78 -2.05 6.10
N SER A 126 9.89 -1.59 5.23
CA SER A 126 8.56 -2.18 5.06
C SER A 126 8.70 -3.65 4.64
N LEU A 127 8.29 -4.56 5.53
CA LEU A 127 8.33 -6.02 5.30
C LEU A 127 7.37 -6.42 4.16
N PHE A 128 6.32 -5.64 3.99
CA PHE A 128 5.36 -5.78 2.92
C PHE A 128 5.41 -4.60 1.95
N SER A 129 5.19 -4.88 0.67
CA SER A 129 4.73 -3.86 -0.29
C SER A 129 3.22 -4.00 -0.48
N LEU A 130 2.50 -2.89 -0.37
CA LEU A 130 1.08 -2.84 -0.73
C LEU A 130 0.93 -2.49 -2.22
N LEU A 131 0.17 -3.29 -2.97
CA LEU A 131 -0.19 -3.07 -4.39
C LEU A 131 -1.71 -2.84 -4.51
N PHE A 132 -2.11 -1.95 -5.44
CA PHE A 132 -3.49 -1.41 -5.57
C PHE A 132 -4.03 -1.51 -6.99
#